data_AF-A0A844Y290-F1
#
_entry.id   AF-A0A844Y290-F1
#
_cell.length_a   1.000
_cell.length_b   1.000
_cell.length_c   1.000
_cell.angle_alpha   90.00
_cell.angle_beta   90.00
_cell.angle_gamma   90.00
#
_symmetry.space_group_name_H-M   'P 1'
#
loop_
_entity.id
_entity.type
_entity.pdbx_description
1 polymer ?
#
loop_
_entity_poly.entity_id
_entity_poly.type
_entity_poly.pdbx_seq_one_letter_code
_entity_poly.pdbx_strand_id
1 'polypeptide(L)'
;MKEMIAAVRTTRRWPNAAMSLVIFALMIAVVYLVYQTLSSERDEREQSRLTASVLAELQQVEVAALNAETGQRGYLITLDRRYLASYEEGSEQIEPTLRRLRALLKGQTTVRQEELLDQIDALARAKFAEMERSVLLVQDGRLLDARRAVLSDEGQEAMERLRRAIEEMRLIERDILAAQAAETARLEARILPLLGGLIVLILIAILLGARLVSRAARAEAEAAQAAAVVEARDRADLLARELNHRVKNLFAVVLAIVQMSARDKPEAKPVTDSISERIRALLTAHEVSQGALETQVASLEALVDTSLAPYRSSSQTATIGGPEVLVPAKRITPLGLVFHELTTNAVKYGAWANGGTIDVSWERKDDRVVLVWKESGVPLDGEPERQGFGSLLMNSAARQFGGSVTRDFTPDGLVVTIDLPADEGPASLATDNANP
;
A
#
# COMPACT_ATOMS: atom_id res chain seq x y z
N MET A 1 23.33 -19.73 1.77
CA MET A 1 22.02 -19.12 2.16
C MET A 1 22.18 -17.84 2.98
N LYS A 2 22.97 -17.80 4.08
CA LYS A 2 23.24 -16.57 4.85
C LYS A 2 23.91 -15.43 4.05
N GLU A 3 24.84 -15.74 3.14
CA GLU A 3 25.51 -14.71 2.31
C GLU A 3 24.58 -14.10 1.23
N MET A 4 23.65 -14.88 0.68
CA MET A 4 22.68 -14.40 -0.31
C MET A 4 21.65 -13.44 0.31
N ILE A 5 21.28 -13.66 1.58
CA ILE A 5 20.39 -12.78 2.35
C ILE A 5 21.10 -11.46 2.73
N ALA A 6 22.42 -11.50 2.96
CA ALA A 6 23.22 -10.30 3.25
C ALA A 6 23.37 -9.39 2.02
N ALA A 7 23.56 -9.96 0.83
CA ALA A 7 23.69 -9.21 -0.44
C ALA A 7 22.38 -8.52 -0.87
N VAL A 8 21.22 -9.08 -0.53
CA VAL A 8 19.89 -8.48 -0.80
C VAL A 8 19.57 -7.35 0.19
N ARG A 9 20.08 -7.40 1.43
CA ARG A 9 19.92 -6.32 2.42
C ARG A 9 20.75 -5.08 2.09
N THR A 10 21.93 -5.24 1.47
CA THR A 10 22.80 -4.11 1.11
C THR A 10 22.31 -3.39 -0.14
N THR A 11 21.84 -4.11 -1.17
CA THR A 11 21.37 -3.52 -2.43
C THR A 11 20.08 -2.69 -2.29
N ARG A 12 19.23 -2.96 -1.28
CA ARG A 12 17.96 -2.23 -1.08
C ARG A 12 18.10 -0.90 -0.33
N ARG A 13 19.23 -0.64 0.36
CA ARG A 13 19.47 0.61 1.11
C ARG A 13 19.94 1.77 0.24
N TRP A 14 20.73 1.47 -0.79
CA TRP A 14 21.29 2.47 -1.71
C TRP A 14 20.24 3.30 -2.46
N PRO A 15 19.15 2.74 -3.02
CA PRO A 15 18.14 3.55 -3.70
C PRO A 15 17.39 4.48 -2.74
N ASN A 16 17.14 4.06 -1.49
CA ASN A 16 16.48 4.90 -0.48
C ASN A 16 17.40 6.01 0.04
N ALA A 17 18.69 5.70 0.23
CA ALA A 17 19.69 6.68 0.63
C ALA A 17 19.93 7.71 -0.48
N ALA A 18 19.99 7.27 -1.75
CA ALA A 18 20.11 8.15 -2.90
C ALA A 18 18.91 9.09 -3.04
N MET A 19 17.69 8.58 -2.88
CA MET A 19 16.48 9.42 -2.94
C MET A 19 16.43 10.45 -1.80
N SER A 20 16.83 10.05 -0.59
CA SER A 20 16.91 10.97 0.55
C SER A 20 17.96 12.07 0.33
N LEU A 21 19.10 11.72 -0.28
CA LEU A 21 20.16 12.66 -0.64
C LEU A 21 19.70 13.68 -1.69
N VAL A 22 18.94 13.24 -2.70
CA VAL A 22 18.38 14.12 -3.73
C VAL A 22 17.40 15.12 -3.13
N ILE A 23 16.51 14.67 -2.24
CA ILE A 23 15.55 15.56 -1.54
C ILE A 23 16.30 16.58 -0.69
N PHE A 24 17.31 16.13 0.06
CA PHE A 24 18.12 17.01 0.89
C PHE A 24 18.88 18.06 0.07
N ALA A 25 19.46 17.66 -1.07
CA ALA A 25 20.11 18.58 -2.00
C ALA A 25 19.13 19.60 -2.59
N LEU A 26 17.92 19.16 -2.98
CA LEU A 26 16.87 20.07 -3.47
C LEU A 26 16.44 21.08 -2.39
N MET A 27 16.33 20.63 -1.13
CA MET A 27 15.97 21.48 -0.01
C MET A 27 17.04 22.56 0.25
N ILE A 28 18.32 22.17 0.23
CA ILE A 28 19.44 23.11 0.35
C ILE A 28 19.44 24.11 -0.81
N ALA A 29 19.21 23.65 -2.04
CA ALA A 29 19.16 24.54 -3.21
C ALA A 29 18.04 25.59 -3.09
N VAL A 30 16.88 25.21 -2.56
CA VAL A 30 15.78 26.15 -2.32
C VAL A 30 16.08 27.11 -1.18
N VAL A 31 16.63 26.64 -0.07
CA VAL A 31 17.05 27.52 1.05
C VAL A 31 18.10 28.52 0.56
N TYR A 32 19.05 28.08 -0.27
CA TYR A 32 20.04 28.95 -0.87
C TYR A 32 19.42 29.99 -1.81
N LEU A 33 18.43 29.60 -2.63
CA LEU A 33 17.69 30.52 -3.49
C LEU A 33 16.96 31.59 -2.67
N VAL A 34 16.25 31.19 -1.61
CA VAL A 34 15.54 32.09 -0.70
C VAL A 34 16.52 33.04 0.01
N TYR A 35 17.66 32.51 0.45
CA TYR A 35 18.70 33.33 1.08
C TYR A 35 19.26 34.38 0.12
N GLN A 36 19.55 34.00 -1.14
CA GLN A 36 19.98 34.95 -2.16
C GLN A 36 18.94 36.06 -2.38
N THR A 37 17.66 35.72 -2.48
CA THR A 37 16.58 36.70 -2.65
C THR A 37 16.46 37.66 -1.47
N LEU A 38 16.50 37.16 -0.23
CA LEU A 38 16.46 38.01 0.96
C LEU A 38 17.69 38.93 1.05
N SER A 39 18.84 38.48 0.54
CA SER A 39 20.06 39.29 0.54
C SER A 39 20.05 40.39 -0.52
N SER A 40 19.49 40.16 -1.72
CA SER A 40 19.37 41.17 -2.78
C SER A 40 18.32 42.24 -2.48
N GLU A 41 17.37 41.93 -1.60
CA GLU A 41 16.28 42.83 -1.24
C GLU A 41 16.75 44.14 -0.55
N ARG A 42 17.89 44.13 0.14
CA ARG A 42 18.37 45.32 0.87
C ARG A 42 18.85 46.43 -0.07
N ASP A 43 19.66 46.08 -1.06
CA ASP A 43 20.25 47.04 -2.00
C ASP A 43 19.17 47.61 -2.93
N GLU A 44 18.21 46.78 -3.37
CA GLU A 44 17.05 47.22 -4.15
C GLU A 44 16.13 48.20 -3.38
N ARG A 45 15.90 47.94 -2.09
CA ARG A 45 15.10 48.84 -1.23
C ARG A 45 15.77 50.19 -1.02
N GLU A 46 17.09 50.23 -0.92
CA GLU A 46 17.84 51.48 -0.77
C GLU A 46 17.74 52.35 -2.04
N GLN A 47 17.89 51.73 -3.22
CA GLN A 47 17.70 52.40 -4.51
C GLN A 47 16.27 52.95 -4.68
N SER A 48 15.25 52.13 -4.42
CA SER A 48 13.85 52.56 -4.49
C SER A 48 13.56 53.75 -3.56
N ARG A 49 14.14 53.75 -2.36
CA ARG A 49 14.00 54.86 -1.40
C ARG A 49 14.69 56.13 -1.88
N LEU A 50 15.85 56.00 -2.54
CA LEU A 50 16.58 57.13 -3.11
C LEU A 50 15.78 57.78 -4.25
N THR A 51 15.30 57.02 -5.23
CA THR A 51 14.44 57.51 -6.32
C THR A 51 13.15 58.16 -5.80
N ALA A 52 12.50 57.58 -4.79
CA ALA A 52 11.33 58.18 -4.15
C ALA A 52 11.66 59.52 -3.46
N SER A 53 12.84 59.64 -2.86
CA SER A 53 13.29 60.88 -2.22
C SER A 53 13.62 61.97 -3.25
N VAL A 54 14.22 61.62 -4.38
CA VAL A 54 14.47 62.53 -5.50
C VAL A 54 13.16 63.09 -6.06
N LEU A 55 12.16 62.24 -6.30
CA LEU A 55 10.83 62.66 -6.74
C LEU A 55 10.17 63.65 -5.77
N ALA A 56 10.32 63.42 -4.46
CA ALA A 56 9.78 64.32 -3.43
C ALA A 56 10.48 65.69 -3.43
N GLU A 57 11.80 65.73 -3.55
CA GLU A 57 12.55 66.99 -3.62
C GLU A 57 12.26 67.77 -4.91
N LEU A 58 12.11 67.09 -6.06
CA LEU A 58 11.68 67.72 -7.32
C LEU A 58 10.31 68.39 -7.18
N GLN A 59 9.37 67.72 -6.52
CA GLN A 59 8.06 68.28 -6.23
C GLN A 59 8.17 69.50 -5.30
N GLN A 60 9.08 69.49 -4.32
CA GLN A 60 9.31 70.66 -3.46
C GLN A 60 9.91 71.84 -4.23
N VAL A 61 10.81 71.62 -5.18
CA VAL A 61 11.32 72.69 -6.06
C VAL A 61 10.18 73.33 -6.84
N GLU A 62 9.29 72.51 -7.43
CA GLU A 62 8.15 73.01 -8.19
C GLU A 62 7.17 73.81 -7.32
N VAL A 63 6.82 73.29 -6.14
CA VAL A 63 5.92 73.96 -5.19
C VAL A 63 6.52 75.28 -4.69
N ALA A 64 7.81 75.28 -4.31
CA ALA A 64 8.49 76.49 -3.86
C ALA A 64 8.51 77.58 -4.95
N ALA A 65 8.82 77.20 -6.19
CA ALA A 65 8.83 78.13 -7.32
C ALA A 65 7.42 78.67 -7.64
N LEU A 66 6.39 77.83 -7.62
CA LEU A 66 5.00 78.23 -7.88
C LEU A 66 4.46 79.15 -6.78
N ASN A 67 4.69 78.80 -5.51
CA ASN A 67 4.26 79.61 -4.37
C ASN A 67 4.97 80.97 -4.38
N ALA A 68 6.27 80.98 -4.71
CA ALA A 68 7.04 82.21 -4.78
C ALA A 68 6.57 83.13 -5.91
N GLU A 69 6.34 82.57 -7.10
CA GLU A 69 5.80 83.33 -8.22
C GLU A 69 4.39 83.85 -7.94
N THR A 70 3.54 83.04 -7.30
CA THR A 70 2.18 83.45 -6.95
C THR A 70 2.16 84.56 -5.91
N GLY A 71 3.00 84.45 -4.86
CA GLY A 71 3.15 85.47 -3.83
C GLY A 71 3.71 86.78 -4.37
N GLN A 72 4.76 86.69 -5.21
CA GLN A 72 5.35 87.84 -5.89
C GLN A 72 4.32 88.56 -6.77
N ARG A 73 3.60 87.86 -7.64
CA ARG A 73 2.57 88.48 -8.49
C ARG A 73 1.45 89.09 -7.67
N GLY A 74 1.00 88.41 -6.61
CA GLY A 74 -0.01 88.93 -5.69
C GLY A 74 0.42 90.26 -5.07
N TYR A 75 1.66 90.35 -4.58
CA TYR A 75 2.21 91.58 -4.02
C TYR A 75 2.36 92.69 -5.08
N LEU A 76 2.87 92.39 -6.27
CA LEU A 76 3.03 93.39 -7.34
C LEU A 76 1.71 93.99 -7.81
N ILE A 77 0.62 93.20 -7.79
CA ILE A 77 -0.71 93.63 -8.23
C ILE A 77 -1.43 94.42 -7.13
N THR A 78 -1.36 93.94 -5.89
CA THR A 78 -2.18 94.46 -4.78
C THR A 78 -1.45 95.43 -3.86
N LEU A 79 -0.11 95.40 -3.86
CA LEU A 79 0.76 96.07 -2.90
C LEU A 79 0.53 95.65 -1.43
N ASP A 80 -0.19 94.55 -1.23
CA ASP A 80 -0.47 93.99 0.09
C ASP A 80 0.63 93.02 0.51
N ARG A 81 1.37 93.38 1.57
CA ARG A 81 2.47 92.58 2.11
C ARG A 81 2.06 91.18 2.56
N ARG A 82 0.77 90.91 2.80
CA ARG A 82 0.31 89.56 3.13
C ARG A 82 0.61 88.53 2.04
N TYR A 83 0.68 88.96 0.77
CA TYR A 83 1.07 88.08 -0.34
C TYR A 83 2.58 87.78 -0.36
N LEU A 84 3.42 88.56 0.33
CA LEU A 84 4.87 88.31 0.41
C LEU A 84 5.20 87.03 1.17
N ALA A 85 4.33 86.60 2.10
CA ALA A 85 4.59 85.42 2.94
C ALA A 85 4.85 84.15 2.10
N SER A 86 4.07 83.92 1.03
CA SER A 86 4.28 82.78 0.12
C SER A 86 5.55 82.91 -0.73
N TYR A 87 6.00 84.14 -0.98
CA TYR A 87 7.29 84.42 -1.63
C TYR A 87 8.47 84.15 -0.70
N GLU A 88 8.41 84.65 0.53
CA GLU A 88 9.43 84.41 1.55
C GLU A 88 9.58 82.91 1.83
N GLU A 89 8.46 82.19 2.02
CA GLU A 89 8.47 80.74 2.23
C GLU A 89 9.14 79.98 1.07
N GLY A 90 8.76 80.28 -0.17
CA GLY A 90 9.37 79.63 -1.34
C GLY A 90 10.86 79.97 -1.49
N SER A 91 11.24 81.21 -1.17
CA SER A 91 12.64 81.66 -1.26
C SER A 91 13.53 81.08 -0.17
N GLU A 92 12.99 80.84 1.03
CA GLU A 92 13.72 80.17 2.10
C GLU A 92 13.91 78.67 1.82
N GLN A 93 12.95 78.04 1.14
CA GLN A 93 12.96 76.61 0.87
C GLN A 93 13.79 76.20 -0.35
N ILE A 94 13.90 77.05 -1.38
CA ILE A 94 14.51 76.64 -2.66
C ILE A 94 15.98 76.19 -2.52
N GLU A 95 16.80 76.95 -1.79
CA GLU A 95 18.24 76.69 -1.67
C GLU A 95 18.55 75.42 -0.85
N PRO A 96 17.91 75.17 0.31
CA PRO A 96 17.99 73.86 0.98
C PRO A 96 17.55 72.69 0.10
N THR A 97 16.45 72.85 -0.65
CA THR A 97 15.88 71.79 -1.49
C THR A 97 16.81 71.42 -2.66
N LEU A 98 17.36 72.41 -3.37
CA LEU A 98 18.35 72.17 -4.44
C LEU A 98 19.62 71.47 -3.91
N ARG A 99 20.09 71.84 -2.71
CA ARG A 99 21.23 71.16 -2.05
C ARG A 99 20.92 69.71 -1.69
N ARG A 100 19.72 69.41 -1.17
CA ARG A 100 19.31 68.03 -0.87
C ARG A 100 19.17 67.20 -2.14
N LEU A 101 18.55 67.75 -3.18
CA LEU A 101 18.42 67.09 -4.49
C LEU A 101 19.80 66.73 -5.07
N ARG A 102 20.76 67.67 -5.08
CA ARG A 102 22.13 67.40 -5.54
C ARG A 102 22.89 66.41 -4.65
N ALA A 103 22.62 66.38 -3.35
CA ALA A 103 23.21 65.41 -2.44
C ALA A 103 22.68 63.98 -2.69
N LEU A 104 21.37 63.83 -2.93
CA LEU A 104 20.73 62.54 -3.24
C LEU A 104 21.24 61.93 -4.55
N LEU A 105 21.50 62.76 -5.55
CA LEU A 105 21.94 62.33 -6.88
C LEU A 105 23.47 62.14 -7.00
N LYS A 106 24.23 62.37 -5.94
CA LYS A 106 25.71 62.32 -5.98
C LYS A 106 26.23 60.89 -6.16
N GLY A 107 26.74 60.58 -7.35
CA GLY A 107 27.49 59.35 -7.64
C GLY A 107 26.69 58.21 -8.28
N GLN A 108 25.40 58.42 -8.59
CA GLN A 108 24.53 57.43 -9.23
C GLN A 108 23.66 58.00 -10.37
N THR A 109 24.06 59.13 -10.95
CA THR A 109 23.35 59.79 -12.04
C THR A 109 23.80 59.38 -13.43
N THR A 110 22.85 59.28 -14.34
CA THR A 110 23.10 59.30 -15.78
C THR A 110 23.54 60.70 -16.23
N VAL A 111 24.24 60.78 -17.37
CA VAL A 111 24.65 62.05 -17.98
C VAL A 111 23.47 63.01 -18.15
N ARG A 112 22.31 62.48 -18.57
CA ARG A 112 21.09 63.29 -18.75
C ARG A 112 20.53 63.81 -17.41
N GLN A 113 20.59 63.01 -16.35
CA GLN A 113 20.15 63.46 -15.02
C GLN A 113 21.05 64.55 -14.47
N GLU A 114 22.36 64.47 -14.70
CA GLU A 114 23.32 65.50 -14.29
C GLU A 114 23.09 66.82 -15.05
N GLU A 115 22.88 66.75 -16.37
CA GLU A 115 22.49 67.90 -17.19
C GLU A 115 21.19 68.57 -16.72
N LEU A 116 20.16 67.77 -16.41
CA LEU A 116 18.86 68.27 -15.94
C LEU A 116 18.98 68.89 -14.55
N LEU A 117 19.76 68.29 -13.65
CA LEU A 117 20.02 68.83 -12.32
C LEU A 117 20.69 70.22 -12.40
N ASP A 118 21.69 70.36 -13.26
CA ASP A 118 22.38 71.63 -13.49
C ASP A 118 21.44 72.67 -14.12
N GLN A 119 20.58 72.26 -15.06
CA GLN A 119 19.55 73.13 -15.65
C GLN A 119 18.53 73.59 -14.60
N ILE A 120 18.02 72.68 -13.76
CA ILE A 120 17.07 73.00 -12.69
C ILE A 120 17.68 73.97 -11.70
N ASP A 121 18.92 73.73 -11.25
CA ASP A 121 19.64 74.63 -10.32
C ASP A 121 19.82 76.03 -10.93
N ALA A 122 20.29 76.11 -12.17
CA ALA A 122 20.49 77.39 -12.86
C ALA A 122 19.18 78.15 -13.10
N LEU A 123 18.14 77.48 -13.60
CA LEU A 123 16.84 78.08 -13.90
C LEU A 123 16.11 78.51 -12.63
N ALA A 124 16.13 77.70 -11.57
CA ALA A 124 15.55 78.06 -10.28
C ALA A 124 16.23 79.30 -9.69
N ARG A 125 17.57 79.30 -9.60
CA ARG A 125 18.33 80.48 -9.10
C ARG A 125 18.04 81.73 -9.91
N ALA A 126 18.02 81.62 -11.24
CA ALA A 126 17.72 82.75 -12.13
C ALA A 126 16.29 83.30 -11.89
N LYS A 127 15.30 82.41 -11.72
CA LYS A 127 13.92 82.78 -11.45
C LYS A 127 13.75 83.45 -10.09
N PHE A 128 14.36 82.92 -9.03
CA PHE A 128 14.32 83.54 -7.71
C PHE A 128 15.02 84.90 -7.67
N ALA A 129 16.16 85.05 -8.36
CA ALA A 129 16.85 86.34 -8.49
C ALA A 129 16.06 87.38 -9.31
N GLU A 130 15.24 86.96 -10.27
CA GLU A 130 14.30 87.83 -10.99
C GLU A 130 13.16 88.29 -10.07
N MET A 131 12.54 87.35 -9.34
CA MET A 131 11.48 87.66 -8.38
C MET A 131 11.97 88.59 -7.26
N GLU A 132 13.17 88.37 -6.73
CA GLU A 132 13.77 89.25 -5.71
C GLU A 132 13.96 90.68 -6.23
N ARG A 133 14.52 90.84 -7.44
CA ARG A 133 14.69 92.16 -8.05
C ARG A 133 13.36 92.90 -8.23
N SER A 134 12.31 92.20 -8.66
CA SER A 134 10.99 92.84 -8.84
C SER A 134 10.33 93.19 -7.51
N VAL A 135 10.47 92.38 -6.47
CA VAL A 135 9.99 92.68 -5.12
C VAL A 135 10.71 93.89 -4.53
N LEU A 136 12.05 93.95 -4.62
CA LEU A 136 12.86 95.08 -4.14
C LEU A 136 12.49 96.39 -4.84
N LEU A 137 12.29 96.36 -6.17
CA LEU A 137 11.86 97.55 -6.92
C LEU A 137 10.52 98.10 -6.43
N VAL A 138 9.58 97.25 -6.03
CA VAL A 138 8.30 97.70 -5.44
C VAL A 138 8.49 98.21 -4.02
N GLN A 139 9.33 97.57 -3.21
CA GLN A 139 9.67 98.06 -1.86
C GLN A 139 10.35 99.44 -1.88
N ASP A 140 11.18 99.71 -2.90
CA ASP A 140 11.84 101.00 -3.13
C ASP A 140 10.92 102.06 -3.78
N GLY A 141 9.63 101.75 -4.00
CA GLY A 141 8.66 102.66 -4.61
C GLY A 141 8.77 102.80 -6.14
N ARG A 142 9.63 102.00 -6.80
CA ARG A 142 9.86 102.02 -8.26
C ARG A 142 8.92 101.09 -9.02
N LEU A 143 7.61 101.28 -8.84
CA LEU A 143 6.54 100.45 -9.44
C LEU A 143 6.63 100.29 -10.97
N LEU A 144 6.98 101.34 -11.70
CA LEU A 144 7.05 101.31 -13.16
C LEU A 144 8.22 100.47 -13.69
N ASP A 145 9.31 100.39 -12.92
CA ASP A 145 10.47 99.56 -13.26
C ASP A 145 10.20 98.09 -12.91
N ALA A 146 9.55 97.83 -11.76
CA ALA A 146 9.09 96.49 -11.41
C ALA A 146 8.11 95.91 -12.44
N ARG A 147 7.15 96.72 -12.90
CA ARG A 147 6.18 96.29 -13.93
C ARG A 147 6.86 96.01 -15.27
N ARG A 148 7.86 96.81 -15.67
CA ARG A 148 8.64 96.56 -16.90
C ARG A 148 9.46 95.27 -16.79
N ALA A 149 10.03 94.98 -15.63
CA ALA A 149 10.76 93.74 -15.38
C ALA A 149 9.87 92.50 -15.50
N VAL A 150 8.63 92.55 -15.00
CA VAL A 150 7.69 91.41 -15.08
C VAL A 150 7.01 91.28 -16.45
N LEU A 151 6.90 92.37 -17.20
CA LEU A 151 6.38 92.35 -18.58
C LEU A 151 7.40 91.79 -19.59
N SER A 152 8.64 91.48 -19.17
CA SER A 152 9.54 90.72 -20.04
C SER A 152 9.10 89.25 -20.07
N ASP A 153 9.00 88.67 -21.26
CA ASP A 153 8.68 87.25 -21.43
C ASP A 153 9.77 86.33 -20.83
N GLU A 154 10.93 86.88 -20.45
CA GLU A 154 12.07 86.17 -19.87
C GLU A 154 11.69 85.40 -18.58
N GLY A 155 10.91 86.02 -17.69
CA GLY A 155 10.50 85.40 -16.43
C GLY A 155 9.53 84.24 -16.63
N GLN A 156 8.64 84.34 -17.63
CA GLN A 156 7.71 83.28 -17.99
C GLN A 156 8.44 82.14 -18.70
N GLU A 157 9.35 82.46 -19.64
CA GLU A 157 10.11 81.46 -20.38
C GLU A 157 11.06 80.67 -19.46
N ALA A 158 11.70 81.34 -18.48
CA ALA A 158 12.52 80.67 -17.48
C ALA A 158 11.70 79.69 -16.63
N MET A 159 10.48 80.08 -16.21
CA MET A 159 9.60 79.21 -15.44
C MET A 159 9.12 78.01 -16.26
N GLU A 160 8.79 78.21 -17.54
CA GLU A 160 8.37 77.12 -18.42
C GLU A 160 9.52 76.15 -18.72
N ARG A 161 10.75 76.65 -18.87
CA ARG A 161 11.96 75.80 -18.97
C ARG A 161 12.21 75.03 -17.67
N LEU A 162 12.04 75.67 -16.51
CA LEU A 162 12.20 75.02 -15.21
C LEU A 162 11.19 73.88 -15.04
N ARG A 163 9.90 74.13 -15.32
CA ARG A 163 8.86 73.08 -15.27
C ARG A 163 9.16 71.93 -16.23
N ARG A 164 9.61 72.24 -17.45
CA ARG A 164 10.00 71.21 -18.42
C ARG A 164 11.18 70.36 -17.94
N ALA A 165 12.22 70.98 -17.40
CA ALA A 165 13.38 70.26 -16.86
C ALA A 165 13.00 69.38 -15.66
N ILE A 166 12.18 69.89 -14.74
CA ILE A 166 11.64 69.13 -13.60
C ILE A 166 10.81 67.95 -14.09
N GLU A 167 9.90 68.15 -15.06
CA GLU A 167 9.05 67.08 -15.57
C GLU A 167 9.85 66.01 -16.31
N GLU A 168 10.85 66.40 -17.11
CA GLU A 168 11.73 65.45 -17.78
C GLU A 168 12.52 64.60 -16.77
N MET A 169 13.09 65.24 -15.75
CA MET A 169 13.76 64.55 -14.65
C MET A 169 12.79 63.61 -13.90
N ARG A 170 11.55 64.05 -13.65
CA ARG A 170 10.51 63.25 -12.99
C ARG A 170 10.12 62.03 -13.82
N LEU A 171 10.06 62.14 -15.14
CA LEU A 171 9.80 61.03 -16.05
C LEU A 171 10.92 60.00 -15.99
N ILE A 172 12.19 60.44 -16.02
CA ILE A 172 13.35 59.55 -15.90
C ILE A 172 13.31 58.76 -14.57
N GLU A 173 13.09 59.44 -13.45
CA GLU A 173 13.02 58.78 -12.13
C GLU A 173 11.83 57.81 -12.02
N ARG A 174 10.67 58.16 -12.60
CA ARG A 174 9.50 57.26 -12.62
C ARG A 174 9.73 56.03 -13.46
N ASP A 175 10.39 56.16 -14.62
CA ASP A 175 10.70 55.03 -15.48
C ASP A 175 11.70 54.08 -14.81
N ILE A 176 12.72 54.62 -14.11
CA ILE A 176 13.65 53.82 -13.30
C ILE A 176 12.90 53.05 -12.22
N LEU A 177 12.02 53.72 -11.46
CA LEU A 177 11.25 53.09 -10.39
C LEU A 177 10.30 52.00 -10.92
N ALA A 178 9.63 52.25 -12.06
CA ALA A 178 8.74 51.29 -12.69
C ALA A 178 9.50 50.06 -13.22
N ALA A 179 10.69 50.26 -13.81
CA ALA A 179 11.54 49.18 -14.27
C ALA A 179 12.00 48.28 -13.11
N GLN A 180 12.45 48.89 -12.01
CA GLN A 180 12.85 48.17 -10.79
C GLN A 180 11.69 47.36 -10.20
N ALA A 181 10.52 47.98 -10.04
CA ALA A 181 9.33 47.29 -9.52
C ALA A 181 8.91 46.09 -10.40
N ALA A 182 9.01 46.25 -11.72
CA ALA A 182 8.70 45.16 -12.66
C ALA A 182 9.74 44.02 -12.61
N GLU A 183 11.00 44.30 -12.27
CA GLU A 183 12.03 43.29 -12.10
C GLU A 183 11.82 42.50 -10.80
N THR A 184 11.57 43.18 -9.68
CA THR A 184 11.24 42.54 -8.40
C THR A 184 10.01 41.63 -8.52
N ALA A 185 8.95 42.11 -9.18
CA ALA A 185 7.74 41.31 -9.41
C ALA A 185 7.99 40.06 -10.26
N ARG A 186 8.90 40.11 -11.26
CA ARG A 186 9.28 38.93 -12.07
C ARG A 186 10.09 37.91 -11.27
N LEU A 187 10.96 38.37 -10.37
CA LEU A 187 11.73 37.51 -9.49
C LEU A 187 10.81 36.77 -8.52
N GLU A 188 9.89 37.49 -7.86
CA GLU A 188 8.88 36.90 -6.99
C GLU A 188 8.00 35.88 -7.74
N ALA A 189 7.54 36.21 -8.95
CA ALA A 189 6.70 35.34 -9.76
C ALA A 189 7.39 34.03 -10.20
N ARG A 190 8.73 34.00 -10.27
CA ARG A 190 9.48 32.77 -10.57
C ARG A 190 9.66 31.86 -9.35
N ILE A 191 9.64 32.40 -8.13
CA ILE A 191 9.93 31.64 -6.90
C ILE A 191 8.75 30.76 -6.50
N LEU A 192 7.51 31.28 -6.56
CA LEU A 192 6.30 30.56 -6.17
C LEU A 192 6.15 29.19 -6.87
N PRO A 193 6.28 29.08 -8.22
CA PRO A 193 6.19 27.78 -8.89
C PRO A 193 7.37 26.85 -8.56
N LEU A 194 8.57 27.38 -8.29
CA LEU A 194 9.72 26.55 -7.87
C LEU A 194 9.49 25.95 -6.47
N LEU A 195 8.98 26.73 -5.53
CA LEU A 195 8.57 26.24 -4.21
C LEU A 195 7.46 25.21 -4.31
N GLY A 196 6.43 25.47 -5.14
CA GLY A 196 5.36 24.52 -5.41
C GLY A 196 5.90 23.20 -5.99
N GLY A 197 6.81 23.28 -6.96
CA GLY A 197 7.49 22.12 -7.55
C GLY A 197 8.29 21.30 -6.53
N LEU A 198 9.03 21.96 -5.63
CA LEU A 198 9.75 21.29 -4.54
C LEU A 198 8.77 20.55 -3.61
N ILE A 199 7.68 21.20 -3.20
CA ILE A 199 6.68 20.57 -2.31
C ILE A 199 6.08 19.32 -2.97
N VAL A 200 5.75 19.39 -4.25
CA VAL A 200 5.23 18.24 -5.01
C VAL A 200 6.28 17.12 -5.06
N LEU A 201 7.55 17.42 -5.31
CA LEU A 201 8.63 16.42 -5.30
C LEU A 201 8.81 15.75 -3.94
N ILE A 202 8.74 16.51 -2.84
CA ILE A 202 8.79 15.99 -1.48
C ILE A 202 7.61 15.05 -1.22
N LEU A 203 6.39 15.44 -1.59
CA LEU A 203 5.20 14.60 -1.43
C LEU A 203 5.30 13.31 -2.23
N ILE A 204 5.78 13.36 -3.47
CA ILE A 204 6.02 12.18 -4.32
C ILE A 204 7.04 11.24 -3.65
N ALA A 205 8.13 11.79 -3.11
CA ALA A 205 9.15 10.99 -2.46
C ALA A 205 8.66 10.34 -1.16
N ILE A 206 7.86 11.05 -0.35
CA ILE A 206 7.21 10.49 0.85
C ILE A 206 6.27 9.35 0.45
N LEU A 207 5.46 9.54 -0.59
CA LEU A 207 4.53 8.53 -1.09
C LEU A 207 5.27 7.28 -1.61
N LEU A 208 6.35 7.46 -2.37
CA LEU A 208 7.20 6.38 -2.84
C LEU A 208 7.88 5.64 -1.67
N GLY A 209 8.40 6.38 -0.69
CA GLY A 209 8.98 5.83 0.54
C GLY A 209 7.96 4.96 1.29
N ALA A 210 6.76 5.46 1.52
CA ALA A 210 5.68 4.73 2.16
C ALA A 210 5.26 3.47 1.38
N ARG A 211 5.18 3.56 0.03
CA ARG A 211 4.92 2.42 -0.86
C ARG A 211 6.01 1.35 -0.77
N LEU A 212 7.28 1.72 -0.68
CA LEU A 212 8.39 0.78 -0.57
C LEU A 212 8.43 0.08 0.79
N VAL A 213 8.21 0.84 1.88
CA VAL A 213 8.14 0.31 3.25
C VAL A 213 6.96 -0.63 3.41
N SER A 214 5.77 -0.25 2.93
CA SER A 214 4.57 -1.10 3.00
C SER A 214 4.73 -2.40 2.20
N ARG A 215 5.35 -2.36 1.01
CA ARG A 215 5.68 -3.58 0.25
C ARG A 215 6.65 -4.50 0.99
N ALA A 216 7.67 -3.93 1.64
CA ALA A 216 8.61 -4.71 2.43
C ALA A 216 7.92 -5.40 3.63
N ALA A 217 7.09 -4.66 4.37
CA ALA A 217 6.36 -5.18 5.52
C ALA A 217 5.37 -6.30 5.14
N ARG A 218 4.65 -6.17 4.02
CA ARG A 218 3.73 -7.20 3.52
C ARG A 218 4.46 -8.50 3.16
N ALA A 219 5.59 -8.41 2.47
CA ALA A 219 6.38 -9.58 2.12
C ALA A 219 6.93 -10.32 3.35
N GLU A 220 7.34 -9.58 4.39
CA GLU A 220 7.77 -10.18 5.66
C GLU A 220 6.61 -10.86 6.40
N ALA A 221 5.42 -10.26 6.41
CA ALA A 221 4.22 -10.84 7.04
C ALA A 221 3.75 -12.12 6.34
N GLU A 222 3.70 -12.12 4.99
CA GLU A 222 3.34 -13.30 4.20
C GLU A 222 4.34 -14.46 4.42
N ALA A 223 5.64 -14.16 4.47
CA ALA A 223 6.66 -15.17 4.75
C ALA A 223 6.54 -15.76 6.16
N ALA A 224 6.25 -14.93 7.17
CA ALA A 224 6.03 -15.39 8.54
C ALA A 224 4.79 -16.27 8.66
N GLN A 225 3.69 -15.90 7.98
CA GLN A 225 2.47 -16.68 7.97
C GLN A 225 2.66 -18.03 7.26
N ALA A 226 3.34 -18.04 6.11
CA ALA A 226 3.66 -19.28 5.41
C ALA A 226 4.50 -20.23 6.27
N ALA A 227 5.52 -19.71 6.95
CA ALA A 227 6.34 -20.50 7.88
C ALA A 227 5.52 -21.08 9.03
N ALA A 228 4.62 -20.29 9.63
CA ALA A 228 3.75 -20.75 10.72
C ALA A 228 2.77 -21.85 10.28
N VAL A 229 2.23 -21.77 9.05
CA VAL A 229 1.35 -22.82 8.51
C VAL A 229 2.12 -24.13 8.30
N VAL A 230 3.34 -24.07 7.76
CA VAL A 230 4.18 -25.26 7.58
C VAL A 230 4.51 -25.91 8.94
N GLU A 231 4.91 -25.13 9.94
CA GLU A 231 5.21 -25.64 11.28
C GLU A 231 3.97 -26.25 11.96
N ALA A 232 2.80 -25.64 11.80
CA ALA A 232 1.54 -26.18 12.31
C ALA A 232 1.18 -27.52 11.65
N ARG A 233 1.39 -27.63 10.33
CA ARG A 233 1.17 -28.88 9.58
C ARG A 233 2.13 -29.98 10.05
N ASP A 234 3.42 -29.69 10.15
CA ASP A 234 4.42 -30.67 10.62
C ASP A 234 4.10 -31.20 12.02
N ARG A 235 3.61 -30.32 12.92
CA ARG A 235 3.15 -30.72 14.26
C ARG A 235 1.92 -31.60 14.21
N ALA A 236 0.94 -31.28 13.36
CA ALA A 236 -0.25 -32.10 13.18
C ALA A 236 0.11 -33.52 12.67
N ASP A 237 1.04 -33.62 11.71
CA ASP A 237 1.49 -34.90 11.14
C ASP A 237 2.27 -35.74 12.15
N LEU A 238 3.05 -35.11 13.04
CA LEU A 238 3.71 -35.81 14.15
C LEU A 238 2.69 -36.32 15.19
N LEU A 239 1.70 -35.51 15.56
CA LEU A 239 0.65 -35.91 16.48
C LEU A 239 -0.21 -37.05 15.91
N ALA A 240 -0.56 -36.99 14.63
CA ALA A 240 -1.31 -38.06 13.97
C ALA A 240 -0.56 -39.41 14.03
N ARG A 241 0.75 -39.40 13.76
CA ARG A 241 1.60 -40.59 13.86
C ARG A 241 1.65 -41.15 15.29
N GLU A 242 1.80 -40.29 16.29
CA GLU A 242 1.82 -40.70 17.71
C GLU A 242 0.46 -41.26 18.15
N LEU A 243 -0.65 -40.65 17.74
CA LEU A 243 -2.00 -41.16 18.02
C LEU A 243 -2.20 -42.55 17.42
N ASN A 244 -1.81 -42.75 16.16
CA ASN A 244 -1.90 -44.06 15.50
C ASN A 244 -1.09 -45.12 16.25
N HIS A 245 0.13 -44.81 16.67
CA HIS A 245 0.94 -45.72 17.49
C HIS A 245 0.24 -46.06 18.82
N ARG A 246 -0.38 -45.09 19.49
CA ARG A 246 -1.14 -45.32 20.73
C ARG A 246 -2.37 -46.20 20.52
N VAL A 247 -3.09 -46.02 19.41
CA VAL A 247 -4.23 -46.87 19.08
C VAL A 247 -3.79 -48.33 18.91
N LYS A 248 -2.68 -48.58 18.19
CA LYS A 248 -2.11 -49.94 18.08
C LYS A 248 -1.78 -50.54 19.45
N ASN A 249 -1.19 -49.76 20.35
CA ASN A 249 -0.89 -50.21 21.72
C ASN A 249 -2.16 -50.54 22.51
N LEU A 250 -3.22 -49.74 22.38
CA LEU A 250 -4.51 -50.02 23.04
C LEU A 250 -5.12 -51.33 22.56
N PHE A 251 -5.10 -51.60 21.25
CA PHE A 251 -5.58 -52.86 20.70
C PHE A 251 -4.78 -54.07 21.23
N ALA A 252 -3.45 -53.94 21.36
CA ALA A 252 -2.61 -54.98 21.94
C ALA A 252 -2.97 -55.26 23.41
N VAL A 253 -3.25 -54.22 24.20
CA VAL A 253 -3.69 -54.36 25.60
C VAL A 253 -5.06 -55.05 25.69
N VAL A 254 -6.04 -54.63 24.88
CA VAL A 254 -7.37 -55.27 24.86
C VAL A 254 -7.25 -56.75 24.48
N LEU A 255 -6.44 -57.07 23.47
CA LEU A 255 -6.19 -58.46 23.07
C LEU A 255 -5.57 -59.29 24.21
N ALA A 256 -4.60 -58.74 24.94
CA ALA A 256 -4.00 -59.40 26.09
C ALA A 256 -5.02 -59.66 27.21
N ILE A 257 -5.89 -58.68 27.53
CA ILE A 257 -6.95 -58.84 28.54
C ILE A 257 -7.92 -59.96 28.16
N VAL A 258 -8.33 -60.01 26.89
CA VAL A 258 -9.24 -61.06 26.37
C VAL A 258 -8.59 -62.44 26.50
N GLN A 259 -7.33 -62.58 26.08
CA GLN A 259 -6.60 -63.84 26.15
C GLN A 259 -6.34 -64.30 27.60
N MET A 260 -5.97 -63.38 28.48
CA MET A 260 -5.78 -63.69 29.91
C MET A 260 -7.08 -64.16 30.58
N SER A 261 -8.23 -63.60 30.18
CA SER A 261 -9.53 -63.94 30.77
C SER A 261 -9.99 -65.38 30.49
N ALA A 262 -9.44 -66.02 29.45
CA ALA A 262 -9.71 -67.43 29.11
C ALA A 262 -8.64 -68.41 29.60
N ARG A 263 -7.53 -67.94 30.18
CA ARG A 263 -6.36 -68.77 30.52
C ARG A 263 -6.71 -69.99 31.38
N ASP A 264 -7.61 -69.82 32.34
CA ASP A 264 -8.00 -70.85 33.31
C ASP A 264 -9.42 -71.42 33.04
N LYS A 265 -9.99 -71.15 31.86
CA LYS A 265 -11.37 -71.56 31.49
C LYS A 265 -11.37 -72.21 30.10
N PRO A 266 -11.02 -73.50 29.98
CA PRO A 266 -10.96 -74.22 28.70
C PRO A 266 -12.27 -74.13 27.89
N GLU A 267 -13.41 -74.12 28.57
CA GLU A 267 -14.74 -73.99 27.97
C GLU A 267 -15.00 -72.61 27.32
N ALA A 268 -14.30 -71.56 27.75
CA ALA A 268 -14.44 -70.20 27.20
C ALA A 268 -13.51 -69.93 26.01
N LYS A 269 -12.51 -70.79 25.78
CA LYS A 269 -11.44 -70.61 24.79
C LYS A 269 -11.96 -70.39 23.36
N PRO A 270 -12.93 -71.15 22.83
CA PRO A 270 -13.46 -70.92 21.49
C PRO A 270 -14.08 -69.53 21.31
N VAL A 271 -14.71 -69.00 22.36
CA VAL A 271 -15.34 -67.68 22.35
C VAL A 271 -14.27 -66.58 22.41
N THR A 272 -13.26 -66.71 23.25
CA THR A 272 -12.18 -65.71 23.36
C THR A 272 -11.26 -65.69 22.14
N ASP A 273 -11.03 -66.83 21.50
CA ASP A 273 -10.29 -66.90 20.24
C ASP A 273 -11.07 -66.16 19.13
N SER A 274 -12.39 -66.37 19.04
CA SER A 274 -13.25 -65.62 18.12
C SER A 274 -13.26 -64.11 18.39
N ILE A 275 -13.27 -63.67 19.65
CA ILE A 275 -13.17 -62.24 20.00
C ILE A 275 -11.79 -61.69 19.62
N SER A 276 -10.73 -62.46 19.84
CA SER A 276 -9.35 -62.09 19.51
C SER A 276 -9.12 -61.91 18.02
N GLU A 277 -9.67 -62.82 17.20
CA GLU A 277 -9.65 -62.73 15.72
C GLU A 277 -10.32 -61.43 15.24
N ARG A 278 -11.48 -61.08 15.79
CA ARG A 278 -12.20 -59.84 15.45
C ARG A 278 -11.47 -58.57 15.84
N ILE A 279 -10.86 -58.54 17.02
CA ILE A 279 -10.07 -57.39 17.48
C ILE A 279 -8.89 -57.14 16.52
N ARG A 280 -8.27 -58.21 16.00
CA ARG A 280 -7.20 -58.09 14.99
C ARG A 280 -7.74 -57.55 13.67
N ALA A 281 -8.92 -57.99 13.22
CA ALA A 281 -9.55 -57.45 12.02
C ALA A 281 -9.86 -55.95 12.12
N LEU A 282 -10.36 -55.50 13.28
CA LEU A 282 -10.58 -54.08 13.60
C LEU A 282 -9.27 -53.27 13.51
N LEU A 283 -8.18 -53.81 14.05
CA LEU A 283 -6.86 -53.18 14.00
C LEU A 283 -6.37 -53.04 12.54
N THR A 284 -6.48 -54.10 11.74
CA THR A 284 -6.08 -54.08 10.32
C THR A 284 -6.91 -53.09 9.51
N ALA A 285 -8.22 -53.04 9.71
CA ALA A 285 -9.09 -52.06 9.05
C ALA A 285 -8.74 -50.62 9.46
N HIS A 286 -8.36 -50.40 10.73
CA HIS A 286 -7.88 -49.11 11.20
C HIS A 286 -6.55 -48.70 10.56
N GLU A 287 -5.61 -49.63 10.39
CA GLU A 287 -4.32 -49.37 9.71
C GLU A 287 -4.51 -49.01 8.23
N VAL A 288 -5.37 -49.73 7.52
CA VAL A 288 -5.71 -49.44 6.11
C VAL A 288 -6.35 -48.05 5.97
N SER A 289 -7.18 -47.65 6.93
CA SER A 289 -7.78 -46.32 6.95
C SER A 289 -6.78 -45.19 7.23
N GLN A 290 -5.64 -45.47 7.86
CA GLN A 290 -4.64 -44.47 8.26
C GLN A 290 -3.43 -44.41 7.33
N GLY A 291 -3.18 -45.45 6.51
CA GLY A 291 -2.09 -45.47 5.53
C GLY A 291 -2.24 -44.42 4.41
N ALA A 292 -3.46 -43.94 4.18
CA ALA A 292 -3.77 -42.83 3.28
C ALA A 292 -3.77 -41.48 4.03
N LEU A 293 -2.64 -41.10 4.64
CA LEU A 293 -2.50 -39.90 5.47
C LEU A 293 -2.97 -38.59 4.82
N GLU A 294 -3.08 -38.52 3.49
CA GLU A 294 -3.59 -37.34 2.77
C GLU A 294 -5.06 -37.47 2.29
N THR A 295 -5.67 -38.65 2.41
CA THR A 295 -7.00 -38.92 1.85
C THR A 295 -7.83 -39.78 2.80
N GLN A 296 -9.02 -39.30 3.21
CA GLN A 296 -9.95 -40.02 4.10
C GLN A 296 -10.65 -41.23 3.44
N VAL A 297 -9.99 -41.89 2.48
CA VAL A 297 -10.52 -42.99 1.68
C VAL A 297 -9.48 -44.10 1.50
N ALA A 298 -9.92 -45.36 1.38
CA ALA A 298 -9.06 -46.49 1.04
C ALA A 298 -9.67 -47.33 -0.09
N SER A 299 -8.83 -48.01 -0.88
CA SER A 299 -9.30 -48.90 -1.95
C SER A 299 -10.08 -50.10 -1.39
N LEU A 300 -11.25 -50.38 -1.97
CA LEU A 300 -12.05 -51.58 -1.67
C LEU A 300 -11.25 -52.86 -1.97
N GLU A 301 -10.51 -52.87 -3.07
CA GLU A 301 -9.64 -53.98 -3.44
C GLU A 301 -8.58 -54.24 -2.38
N ALA A 302 -7.91 -53.19 -1.91
CA ALA A 302 -6.90 -53.32 -0.85
C ALA A 302 -7.50 -53.86 0.45
N LEU A 303 -8.73 -53.46 0.80
CA LEU A 303 -9.42 -53.95 1.99
C LEU A 303 -9.79 -55.44 1.90
N VAL A 304 -10.33 -55.88 0.75
CA VAL A 304 -10.63 -57.29 0.47
C VAL A 304 -9.34 -58.10 0.45
N ASP A 305 -8.30 -57.59 -0.22
CA ASP A 305 -7.03 -58.28 -0.37
C ASP A 305 -6.38 -58.55 1.00
N THR A 306 -6.30 -57.49 1.82
CA THR A 306 -5.75 -57.55 3.18
C THR A 306 -6.53 -58.52 4.08
N SER A 307 -7.86 -58.62 3.90
CA SER A 307 -8.71 -59.50 4.71
C SER A 307 -8.52 -60.98 4.38
N LEU A 308 -8.21 -61.30 3.12
CA LEU A 308 -7.99 -62.66 2.63
C LEU A 308 -6.54 -63.12 2.76
N ALA A 309 -5.57 -62.19 2.70
CA ALA A 309 -4.13 -62.46 2.65
C ALA A 309 -3.61 -63.44 3.73
N PRO A 310 -4.05 -63.40 5.00
CA PRO A 310 -3.54 -64.30 6.05
C PRO A 310 -3.82 -65.79 5.81
N TYR A 311 -4.79 -66.11 4.96
CA TYR A 311 -5.28 -67.47 4.72
C TYR A 311 -5.08 -67.93 3.27
N ARG A 312 -4.59 -67.07 2.35
CA ARG A 312 -4.30 -67.52 0.99
C ARG A 312 -3.05 -68.39 0.95
N SER A 313 -3.13 -69.50 0.21
CA SER A 313 -2.02 -70.41 -0.05
C SER A 313 -2.20 -71.09 -1.40
N SER A 314 -1.26 -71.94 -1.81
CA SER A 314 -1.38 -72.70 -3.06
C SER A 314 -2.60 -73.64 -3.11
N SER A 315 -3.16 -74.02 -1.95
CA SER A 315 -4.38 -74.82 -1.83
C SER A 315 -5.63 -74.02 -1.45
N GLN A 316 -5.49 -72.71 -1.15
CA GLN A 316 -6.58 -71.81 -0.74
C GLN A 316 -6.53 -70.57 -1.63
N THR A 317 -7.06 -70.72 -2.85
CA THR A 317 -7.03 -69.68 -3.88
C THR A 317 -8.26 -68.78 -3.79
N ALA A 318 -8.06 -67.49 -4.10
CA ALA A 318 -9.13 -66.52 -4.27
C ALA A 318 -8.85 -65.62 -5.47
N THR A 319 -9.87 -65.35 -6.27
CA THR A 319 -9.87 -64.31 -7.32
C THR A 319 -10.52 -63.05 -6.77
N ILE A 320 -9.91 -61.91 -7.06
CA ILE A 320 -10.37 -60.59 -6.61
C ILE A 320 -10.38 -59.68 -7.84
N GLY A 321 -11.50 -59.02 -8.13
CA GLY A 321 -11.56 -58.12 -9.27
C GLY A 321 -12.79 -57.23 -9.34
N GLY A 322 -12.60 -56.00 -9.81
CA GLY A 322 -13.67 -55.04 -10.03
C GLY A 322 -13.11 -53.68 -10.40
N PRO A 323 -13.96 -52.67 -10.68
CA PRO A 323 -13.52 -51.30 -10.95
C PRO A 323 -12.90 -50.64 -9.70
N GLU A 324 -12.08 -49.61 -9.89
CA GLU A 324 -11.51 -48.86 -8.76
C GLU A 324 -12.61 -48.20 -7.93
N VAL A 325 -12.68 -48.56 -6.64
CA VAL A 325 -13.65 -48.02 -5.68
C VAL A 325 -12.90 -47.55 -4.44
N LEU A 326 -13.02 -46.25 -4.15
CA LEU A 326 -12.51 -45.63 -2.94
C LEU A 326 -13.61 -45.57 -1.88
N VAL A 327 -13.35 -46.18 -0.74
CA VAL A 327 -14.26 -46.31 0.39
C VAL A 327 -13.91 -45.29 1.47
N PRO A 328 -14.85 -44.44 1.92
CA PRO A 328 -14.61 -43.50 3.02
C PRO A 328 -14.20 -44.19 4.32
N ALA A 329 -13.31 -43.56 5.09
CA ALA A 329 -12.76 -44.05 6.35
C ALA A 329 -13.82 -44.63 7.31
N LYS A 330 -14.98 -43.95 7.42
CA LYS A 330 -16.12 -44.37 8.27
C LYS A 330 -16.70 -45.75 7.90
N ARG A 331 -16.53 -46.23 6.66
CA ARG A 331 -17.05 -47.51 6.16
C ARG A 331 -16.01 -48.63 6.15
N ILE A 332 -14.71 -48.30 6.24
CA ILE A 332 -13.61 -49.28 6.19
C ILE A 332 -13.70 -50.26 7.35
N THR A 333 -13.85 -49.76 8.58
CA THR A 333 -13.91 -50.60 9.78
C THR A 333 -15.08 -51.61 9.76
N PRO A 334 -16.34 -51.21 9.51
CA PRO A 334 -17.43 -52.18 9.45
C PRO A 334 -17.33 -53.12 8.24
N LEU A 335 -16.83 -52.68 7.08
CA LEU A 335 -16.59 -53.58 5.93
C LEU A 335 -15.49 -54.60 6.22
N GLY A 336 -14.39 -54.19 6.85
CA GLY A 336 -13.31 -55.08 7.27
C GLY A 336 -13.80 -56.17 8.23
N LEU A 337 -14.75 -55.86 9.12
CA LEU A 337 -15.40 -56.87 9.96
C LEU A 337 -16.21 -57.88 9.13
N VAL A 338 -16.98 -57.43 8.13
CA VAL A 338 -17.74 -58.35 7.27
C VAL A 338 -16.82 -59.27 6.49
N PHE A 339 -15.78 -58.73 5.86
CA PHE A 339 -14.81 -59.54 5.12
C PHE A 339 -14.09 -60.51 6.03
N HIS A 340 -13.72 -60.10 7.25
CA HIS A 340 -13.12 -61.02 8.21
C HIS A 340 -14.04 -62.18 8.58
N GLU A 341 -15.32 -61.92 8.89
CA GLU A 341 -16.26 -63.00 9.19
C GLU A 341 -16.47 -63.92 7.97
N LEU A 342 -16.53 -63.38 6.74
CA LEU A 342 -16.61 -64.19 5.52
C LEU A 342 -15.37 -65.06 5.33
N THR A 343 -14.17 -64.48 5.44
CA THR A 343 -12.89 -65.19 5.34
C THR A 343 -12.81 -66.31 6.39
N THR A 344 -13.13 -66.02 7.65
CA THR A 344 -13.05 -67.04 8.72
C THR A 344 -14.07 -68.16 8.53
N ASN A 345 -15.27 -67.85 8.03
CA ASN A 345 -16.27 -68.87 7.69
C ASN A 345 -15.78 -69.75 6.53
N ALA A 346 -15.18 -69.17 5.49
CA ALA A 346 -14.63 -69.92 4.37
C ALA A 346 -13.55 -70.92 4.82
N VAL A 347 -12.69 -70.53 5.76
CA VAL A 347 -11.63 -71.40 6.33
C VAL A 347 -12.20 -72.49 7.24
N LYS A 348 -13.20 -72.17 8.06
CA LYS A 348 -13.70 -73.09 9.10
C LYS A 348 -14.77 -74.05 8.57
N TYR A 349 -15.62 -73.59 7.67
CA TYR A 349 -16.83 -74.29 7.26
C TYR A 349 -17.10 -74.25 5.73
N GLY A 350 -16.50 -73.29 5.01
CA GLY A 350 -16.81 -73.01 3.62
C GLY A 350 -15.78 -73.53 2.61
N ALA A 351 -15.56 -72.77 1.53
CA ALA A 351 -14.78 -73.22 0.37
C ALA A 351 -13.39 -73.73 0.74
N TRP A 352 -12.63 -72.96 1.52
CA TRP A 352 -11.25 -73.29 1.86
C TRP A 352 -11.09 -74.43 2.88
N ALA A 353 -12.14 -74.78 3.62
CA ALA A 353 -12.17 -76.00 4.44
C ALA A 353 -12.29 -77.27 3.58
N ASN A 354 -12.92 -77.17 2.40
CA ASN A 354 -13.33 -78.30 1.56
C ASN A 354 -12.56 -78.40 0.23
N GLY A 355 -11.50 -77.59 0.05
CA GLY A 355 -10.71 -77.55 -1.19
C GLY A 355 -11.37 -76.81 -2.35
N GLY A 356 -12.40 -76.01 -2.05
CA GLY A 356 -13.09 -75.12 -2.98
C GLY A 356 -12.37 -73.77 -3.21
N THR A 357 -13.00 -72.90 -3.98
CA THR A 357 -12.45 -71.59 -4.38
C THR A 357 -13.35 -70.44 -3.96
N ILE A 358 -12.74 -69.25 -3.81
CA ILE A 358 -13.45 -68.00 -3.51
C ILE A 358 -13.28 -67.05 -4.70
N ASP A 359 -14.38 -66.48 -5.18
CA ASP A 359 -14.39 -65.37 -6.13
C ASP A 359 -15.01 -64.15 -5.45
N VAL A 360 -14.27 -63.04 -5.43
CA VAL A 360 -14.76 -61.76 -4.93
C VAL A 360 -14.73 -60.76 -6.07
N SER A 361 -15.91 -60.42 -6.55
CA SER A 361 -16.08 -59.46 -7.63
C SER A 361 -17.02 -58.34 -7.24
N TRP A 362 -16.83 -57.14 -7.81
CA TRP A 362 -17.78 -56.05 -7.60
C TRP A 362 -18.00 -55.26 -8.87
N GLU A 363 -19.16 -54.64 -8.94
CA GLU A 363 -19.55 -53.72 -10.01
C GLU A 363 -20.06 -52.42 -9.40
N ARG A 364 -19.80 -51.31 -10.09
CA ARG A 364 -20.42 -50.03 -9.77
C ARG A 364 -21.68 -49.87 -10.61
N LYS A 365 -22.84 -49.73 -9.96
CA LYS A 365 -24.15 -49.51 -10.57
C LYS A 365 -24.67 -48.17 -10.05
N ASP A 366 -24.52 -47.11 -10.85
CA ASP A 366 -24.93 -45.74 -10.54
C ASP A 366 -24.43 -45.26 -9.16
N ASP A 367 -25.34 -45.17 -8.19
CA ASP A 367 -25.14 -44.70 -6.81
C ASP A 367 -24.82 -45.84 -5.82
N ARG A 368 -24.57 -47.06 -6.31
CA ARG A 368 -24.21 -48.22 -5.49
C ARG A 368 -23.01 -48.98 -6.03
N VAL A 369 -22.30 -49.62 -5.12
CA VAL A 369 -21.31 -50.66 -5.44
C VAL A 369 -21.87 -51.97 -4.90
N VAL A 370 -22.01 -52.94 -5.79
CA VAL A 370 -22.52 -54.27 -5.47
C VAL A 370 -21.34 -55.22 -5.53
N LEU A 371 -20.93 -55.71 -4.37
CA LEU A 371 -19.89 -56.71 -4.23
C LEU A 371 -20.52 -58.08 -4.03
N VAL A 372 -20.03 -59.06 -4.77
CA VAL A 372 -20.42 -60.46 -4.71
C VAL A 372 -19.21 -61.27 -4.24
N TRP A 373 -19.40 -61.97 -3.13
CA TRP A 373 -18.49 -63.00 -2.64
C TRP A 373 -19.11 -64.35 -2.93
N LYS A 374 -18.44 -65.17 -3.72
CA LYS A 374 -18.90 -66.49 -4.11
C LYS A 374 -17.90 -67.56 -3.65
N GLU A 375 -18.39 -68.50 -2.87
CA GLU A 375 -17.71 -69.73 -2.50
C GLU A 375 -18.23 -70.88 -3.35
N SER A 376 -17.33 -71.62 -3.99
CA SER A 376 -17.69 -72.76 -4.85
C SER A 376 -16.96 -74.03 -4.40
N GLY A 377 -17.56 -75.20 -4.61
CA GLY A 377 -17.00 -76.49 -4.18
C GLY A 377 -17.34 -76.89 -2.75
N VAL A 378 -18.43 -76.34 -2.20
CA VAL A 378 -18.97 -76.73 -0.89
C VAL A 378 -20.39 -77.26 -1.08
N PRO A 379 -20.64 -78.57 -0.98
CA PRO A 379 -22.00 -79.08 -1.00
C PRO A 379 -22.71 -78.64 0.30
N LEU A 380 -23.65 -77.70 0.18
CA LEU A 380 -24.44 -77.18 1.30
C LEU A 380 -25.90 -77.64 1.14
N ASP A 381 -26.39 -78.45 2.09
CA ASP A 381 -27.78 -78.94 2.13
C ASP A 381 -28.73 -77.92 2.79
N GLY A 382 -28.74 -76.69 2.28
CA GLY A 382 -29.65 -75.61 2.69
C GLY A 382 -29.14 -74.68 3.80
N GLU A 383 -29.97 -73.70 4.19
CA GLU A 383 -29.63 -72.69 5.19
C GLU A 383 -29.42 -73.33 6.58
N PRO A 384 -28.32 -73.03 7.31
CA PRO A 384 -28.07 -73.62 8.61
C PRO A 384 -29.16 -73.26 9.64
N GLU A 385 -29.69 -74.24 10.37
CA GLU A 385 -30.78 -74.09 11.37
C GLU A 385 -30.49 -73.10 12.51
N ARG A 386 -29.23 -72.69 12.72
CA ARG A 386 -28.83 -71.72 13.75
C ARG A 386 -28.22 -70.48 13.12
N GLN A 387 -28.88 -69.34 13.29
CA GLN A 387 -28.24 -68.03 13.07
C GLN A 387 -27.17 -67.78 14.13
N GLY A 388 -25.91 -68.04 13.78
CA GLY A 388 -24.76 -67.77 14.63
C GLY A 388 -24.48 -66.27 14.82
N PHE A 389 -23.61 -65.95 15.77
CA PHE A 389 -23.17 -64.57 16.09
C PHE A 389 -22.64 -63.80 14.86
N GLY A 390 -21.98 -64.47 13.91
CA GLY A 390 -21.47 -63.84 12.68
C GLY A 390 -22.57 -63.20 11.83
N SER A 391 -23.77 -63.79 11.77
CA SER A 391 -24.92 -63.24 11.06
C SER A 391 -25.41 -61.92 11.66
N LEU A 392 -25.47 -61.85 12.99
CA LEU A 392 -25.88 -60.64 13.72
C LEU A 392 -24.84 -59.52 13.55
N LEU A 393 -23.56 -59.88 13.55
CA LEU A 393 -22.46 -58.94 13.35
C LEU A 393 -22.50 -58.34 11.93
N MET A 394 -22.65 -59.16 10.89
CA MET A 394 -22.74 -58.70 9.50
C MET A 394 -23.92 -57.74 9.30
N ASN A 395 -25.09 -58.05 9.87
CA ASN A 395 -26.25 -57.17 9.82
C ASN A 395 -26.02 -55.82 10.54
N SER A 396 -25.28 -55.83 11.66
CA SER A 396 -24.95 -54.60 12.38
C SER A 396 -23.85 -53.77 11.70
N ALA A 397 -22.91 -54.43 11.03
CA ALA A 397 -21.90 -53.77 10.20
C ALA A 397 -22.56 -53.14 8.95
N ALA A 398 -23.51 -53.84 8.32
CA ALA A 398 -24.29 -53.34 7.18
C ALA A 398 -24.97 -52.00 7.46
N ARG A 399 -25.60 -51.87 8.62
CA ARG A 399 -26.20 -50.61 9.06
C ARG A 399 -25.16 -49.48 9.22
N GLN A 400 -23.95 -49.79 9.67
CA GLN A 400 -22.91 -48.78 9.91
C GLN A 400 -22.27 -48.27 8.61
N PHE A 401 -22.12 -49.12 7.59
CA PHE A 401 -21.69 -48.66 6.26
C PHE A 401 -22.83 -48.17 5.36
N GLY A 402 -24.08 -48.20 5.85
CA GLY A 402 -25.26 -47.67 5.14
C GLY A 402 -25.76 -48.55 4.00
N GLY A 403 -25.53 -49.86 4.09
CA GLY A 403 -25.81 -50.83 3.03
C GLY A 403 -26.53 -52.08 3.53
N SER A 404 -26.48 -53.15 2.74
CA SER A 404 -27.10 -54.45 3.06
C SER A 404 -26.16 -55.61 2.76
N VAL A 405 -26.30 -56.71 3.51
CA VAL A 405 -25.59 -57.97 3.28
C VAL A 405 -26.63 -59.07 3.17
N THR A 406 -26.73 -59.69 2.01
CA THR A 406 -27.64 -60.82 1.72
C THR A 406 -26.83 -62.07 1.47
N ARG A 407 -27.33 -63.23 1.91
CA ARG A 407 -26.63 -64.52 1.82
C ARG A 407 -27.54 -65.56 1.22
N ASP A 408 -27.09 -66.18 0.15
CA ASP A 408 -27.80 -67.21 -0.58
C ASP A 408 -26.98 -68.51 -0.53
N PHE A 409 -27.52 -69.53 0.13
CA PHE A 409 -26.94 -70.86 0.20
C PHE A 409 -27.37 -71.66 -1.02
N THR A 410 -26.42 -72.03 -1.87
CA THR A 410 -26.65 -72.77 -3.11
C THR A 410 -26.08 -74.19 -3.01
N PRO A 411 -26.51 -75.14 -3.85
CA PRO A 411 -25.95 -76.50 -3.87
C PRO A 411 -24.44 -76.56 -4.14
N ASP A 412 -23.88 -75.51 -4.75
CA ASP A 412 -22.45 -75.40 -5.12
C ASP A 412 -21.62 -74.66 -4.05
N GLY A 413 -22.27 -73.94 -3.12
CA GLY A 413 -21.63 -73.18 -2.06
C GLY A 413 -22.42 -71.92 -1.67
N LEU A 414 -21.72 -70.91 -1.16
CA LEU A 414 -22.32 -69.68 -0.60
C LEU A 414 -22.13 -68.49 -1.53
N VAL A 415 -23.21 -67.75 -1.80
CA VAL A 415 -23.14 -66.44 -2.46
C VAL A 415 -23.54 -65.36 -1.45
N VAL A 416 -22.69 -64.37 -1.25
CA VAL A 416 -22.96 -63.21 -0.40
C VAL A 416 -22.93 -61.95 -1.24
N THR A 417 -24.03 -61.19 -1.23
CA THR A 417 -24.14 -59.90 -1.89
C THR A 417 -24.07 -58.79 -0.87
N ILE A 418 -23.06 -57.94 -0.99
CA ILE A 418 -22.87 -56.73 -0.19
C ILE A 418 -23.18 -55.52 -1.07
N ASP A 419 -24.22 -54.80 -0.71
CA ASP A 419 -24.59 -53.55 -1.36
C ASP A 419 -24.13 -52.39 -0.48
N LEU A 420 -23.33 -51.50 -1.04
CA LEU A 420 -22.88 -50.28 -0.38
C LEU A 420 -23.18 -49.04 -1.24
N PRO A 421 -23.52 -47.88 -0.63
CA PRO A 421 -23.66 -46.65 -1.38
C PRO A 421 -22.33 -46.27 -2.03
N ALA A 422 -22.37 -45.92 -3.32
CA ALA A 422 -21.26 -45.28 -4.00
C ALA A 422 -21.26 -43.81 -3.59
N ASP A 423 -20.45 -43.45 -2.58
CA ASP A 423 -20.25 -42.04 -2.27
C ASP A 423 -19.53 -41.37 -3.47
N GLU A 424 -19.96 -40.16 -3.81
CA GLU A 424 -19.25 -39.30 -4.75
C GLU A 424 -17.81 -39.13 -4.23
N GLY A 425 -16.83 -39.54 -5.04
CA GLY A 425 -15.43 -39.28 -4.73
C GLY A 425 -15.17 -37.77 -4.55
N PRO A 426 -13.98 -37.39 -4.06
CA PRO A 426 -13.63 -36.00 -3.72
C PRO A 426 -13.65 -34.98 -4.89
N ALA A 427 -14.15 -35.35 -6.08
CA ALA A 427 -14.33 -34.46 -7.22
C ALA A 427 -15.52 -33.47 -7.09
N SER A 428 -16.42 -33.66 -6.12
CA SER A 428 -17.66 -32.85 -5.97
C SER A 428 -17.52 -31.67 -4.98
N LEU A 429 -16.50 -31.65 -4.12
CA LEU A 429 -16.30 -30.56 -3.14
C LEU A 429 -15.63 -29.30 -3.71
N ALA A 430 -15.40 -29.23 -5.03
CA ALA A 430 -14.71 -28.11 -5.68
C ALA A 430 -15.65 -27.06 -6.31
N THR A 431 -16.97 -27.26 -6.33
CA THR A 431 -17.88 -26.37 -7.08
C THR A 431 -18.80 -25.49 -6.24
N ASP A 432 -18.79 -25.57 -4.92
CA ASP A 432 -19.76 -24.82 -4.09
C ASP A 432 -19.27 -23.46 -3.57
N ASN A 433 -18.24 -22.89 -4.21
CA ASN A 433 -17.78 -21.52 -3.90
C ASN A 433 -17.73 -20.64 -5.14
N ALA A 434 -18.84 -20.58 -5.86
CA ALA A 434 -19.12 -19.51 -6.80
C ALA A 434 -20.63 -19.26 -6.83
N ASN A 435 -21.10 -18.31 -6.02
CA ASN A 435 -22.39 -17.66 -6.22
C ASN A 435 -22.12 -16.17 -6.53
N PRO A 436 -22.90 -15.54 -7.44
CA PRO A 436 -22.54 -14.29 -8.12
C PRO A 436 -22.67 -13.02 -7.27
#